data_AF-A0A2M6UYH7-F1
#
_entry.id   AF-A0A2M6UYH7-F1
#
_cell.length_a   1.000
_cell.length_b   1.000
_cell.length_c   1.000
_cell.angle_alpha   90.00
_cell.angle_beta   90.00
_cell.angle_gamma   90.00
#
_symmetry.space_group_name_H-M   'P 1'
#
loop_
_entity.id
_entity.type
_entity.pdbx_description
1 polymer ?
#
loop_
_entity_poly.entity_id
_entity_poly.type
_entity_poly.pdbx_seq_one_letter_code
_entity_poly.pdbx_strand_id
1 'polypeptide(L)'
;MGSEVGADLLVVELFAFLHDSQRINENEDRMHGDRAAEYAESLNHRYFDLPDSGLDKLVHSIRFHSYGKIHQCPTIQTCWDADRLDLGRVGIKPSAKYLSPFGAKHIDAAYECSKLKRIND
;
A
#
# COMPACT_ATOMS: atom_id res chain seq x y z
N MET A 1 7.96 4.72 10.07
CA MET A 1 6.79 3.85 10.35
C MET A 1 7.11 2.36 10.29
N GLY A 2 7.39 1.76 9.13
CA GLY A 2 7.50 0.29 9.02
C GLY A 2 8.50 -0.36 9.99
N SER A 3 9.69 0.22 10.14
CA SER A 3 10.71 -0.25 11.09
C SER A 3 10.27 -0.14 12.55
N GLU A 4 9.54 0.92 12.90
CA GLU A 4 9.08 1.20 14.27
C GLU A 4 8.02 0.19 14.74
N VAL A 5 7.22 -0.35 13.82
CA VAL A 5 6.14 -1.32 14.13
C VAL A 5 6.55 -2.77 13.86
N GLY A 6 7.81 -3.01 13.48
CA GLY A 6 8.31 -4.36 13.17
C GLY A 6 7.71 -4.96 11.89
N ALA A 7 7.38 -4.12 10.91
CA ALA A 7 6.95 -4.59 9.59
C ALA A 7 8.11 -5.25 8.84
N ASP A 8 7.79 -6.24 8.02
CA ASP A 8 8.72 -6.80 7.04
C ASP A 8 8.94 -5.76 5.93
N LEU A 9 10.11 -5.13 5.94
CA LEU A 9 10.42 -4.00 5.06
C LEU A 9 10.53 -4.42 3.59
N LEU A 10 10.95 -5.66 3.32
CA LEU A 10 11.01 -6.15 1.94
C LEU A 10 9.61 -6.30 1.36
N VAL A 11 8.66 -6.83 2.14
CA VAL A 11 7.25 -6.90 1.71
C VAL A 11 6.67 -5.50 1.48
N VAL A 12 6.97 -4.53 2.37
CA VAL A 12 6.51 -3.14 2.21
C VAL A 12 7.07 -2.50 0.95
N GLU A 13 8.35 -2.71 0.66
CA GLU A 13 9.01 -2.21 -0.54
C GLU A 13 8.41 -2.83 -1.81
N LEU A 14 8.27 -4.15 -1.86
CA LEU A 14 7.65 -4.85 -2.99
C LEU A 14 6.20 -4.42 -3.22
N PHE A 15 5.44 -4.21 -2.14
CA PHE A 15 4.07 -3.66 -2.22
C PHE A 15 4.06 -2.29 -2.90
N ALA A 16 4.99 -1.40 -2.55
CA ALA A 16 5.06 -0.05 -3.12
C ALA A 16 5.24 -0.07 -4.64
N PHE A 17 6.02 -1.02 -5.17
CA PHE A 17 6.20 -1.18 -6.62
C PHE A 17 5.02 -1.87 -7.31
N LEU A 18 4.36 -2.82 -6.64
CA LEU A 18 3.48 -3.78 -7.32
C LEU A 18 1.98 -3.49 -7.18
N HIS A 19 1.53 -2.85 -6.09
CA HIS A 19 0.09 -2.83 -5.73
C HIS A 19 -0.84 -2.26 -6.81
N ASP A 20 -0.35 -1.25 -7.55
CA ASP A 20 -1.07 -0.58 -8.63
C ASP A 20 -0.57 -0.96 -10.03
N SER A 21 0.42 -1.85 -10.14
CA SER A 21 1.12 -2.18 -11.41
C SER A 21 0.21 -2.78 -12.48
N GLN A 22 -0.95 -3.32 -12.09
CA GLN A 22 -1.92 -3.96 -12.98
C GLN A 22 -3.21 -3.14 -13.14
N ARG A 23 -3.17 -1.82 -12.90
CA ARG A 23 -4.28 -0.92 -13.29
C ARG A 23 -4.40 -0.87 -14.81
N ILE A 24 -5.64 -0.99 -15.29
CA ILE A 24 -5.97 -0.87 -16.71
C ILE A 24 -6.37 0.58 -17.04
N ASN A 25 -6.88 1.32 -16.06
CA ASN A 25 -7.24 2.72 -16.20
C ASN A 25 -7.26 3.46 -14.84
N GLU A 26 -7.37 4.78 -14.90
CA GLU A 26 -7.42 5.69 -13.73
C GLU A 26 -8.83 5.88 -13.15
N ASN A 27 -9.85 5.24 -13.74
CA ASN A 27 -11.24 5.33 -13.28
C ASN A 27 -11.56 4.17 -12.33
N GLU A 28 -12.72 3.55 -12.47
CA GLU A 28 -13.14 2.44 -11.63
C GLU A 28 -12.55 1.12 -12.14
N ASP A 29 -11.41 0.74 -11.57
CA ASP A 29 -10.77 -0.56 -11.82
C ASP A 29 -10.75 -1.41 -10.56
N ARG A 30 -11.90 -1.92 -10.12
CA ARG A 30 -12.01 -2.66 -8.84
C ARG A 30 -11.13 -3.92 -8.75
N MET A 31 -10.74 -4.48 -9.90
CA MET A 31 -10.04 -5.75 -9.99
C MET A 31 -8.51 -5.59 -10.10
N HIS A 32 -7.96 -4.37 -10.05
CA HIS A 32 -6.50 -4.17 -10.17
C HIS A 32 -5.72 -4.86 -9.04
N GLY A 33 -6.24 -4.86 -7.81
CA GLY A 33 -5.61 -5.55 -6.69
C GLY A 33 -5.50 -7.05 -6.91
N ASP A 34 -6.55 -7.70 -7.44
CA ASP A 34 -6.53 -9.15 -7.74
C ASP A 34 -5.49 -9.49 -8.81
N ARG A 35 -5.46 -8.73 -9.91
CA ARG A 35 -4.47 -8.93 -10.98
C ARG A 35 -3.04 -8.66 -10.50
N ALA A 36 -2.84 -7.60 -9.72
CA ALA A 36 -1.53 -7.25 -9.17
C ALA A 36 -1.02 -8.30 -8.18
N ALA A 37 -1.92 -8.92 -7.42
CA ALA A 37 -1.57 -10.00 -6.50
C ALA A 37 -1.12 -11.26 -7.26
N GLU A 38 -1.87 -11.68 -8.28
CA GLU A 38 -1.48 -12.80 -9.16
C GLU A 38 -0.16 -12.51 -9.90
N TYR A 39 0.04 -11.26 -10.34
CA TYR A 39 1.29 -10.85 -10.95
C TYR A 39 2.45 -10.96 -9.96
N ALA A 40 2.29 -10.45 -8.72
CA ALA A 40 3.32 -10.55 -7.68
C ALA A 40 3.71 -12.01 -7.36
N GLU A 41 2.74 -12.92 -7.28
CA GLU A 41 3.00 -14.37 -7.12
C GLU A 41 3.87 -14.91 -8.25
N SER A 42 3.57 -14.54 -9.50
CA SER A 42 4.33 -14.99 -10.67
C SER A 42 5.77 -14.47 -10.74
N LEU A 43 6.10 -13.41 -9.97
CA LEU A 43 7.44 -12.82 -9.92
C LEU A 43 8.32 -13.43 -8.82
N ASN A 44 7.73 -14.10 -7.81
CA ASN A 44 8.49 -14.74 -6.74
C ASN A 44 9.34 -15.89 -7.31
N HIS A 45 10.55 -16.04 -6.76
CA HIS A 45 11.64 -16.89 -7.24
C HIS A 45 12.19 -16.56 -8.64
N ARG A 46 11.68 -15.52 -9.30
CA ARG A 46 12.24 -15.00 -10.57
C ARG A 46 12.98 -13.68 -10.39
N TYR A 47 12.41 -12.76 -9.60
CA TYR A 47 12.97 -11.42 -9.37
C TYR A 47 13.23 -11.11 -7.89
N PHE A 48 12.51 -11.77 -7.00
CA PHE A 48 12.73 -11.72 -5.56
C PHE A 48 12.41 -13.10 -4.96
N ASP A 49 12.84 -13.34 -3.72
CA ASP A 49 12.71 -14.63 -3.06
C ASP A 49 12.14 -14.43 -1.65
N LEU A 50 10.80 -14.34 -1.56
CA LEU A 50 10.09 -14.31 -0.29
C LEU A 50 9.77 -15.76 0.14
N PRO A 51 9.94 -16.10 1.43
CA PRO A 51 9.34 -17.32 1.96
C PRO A 51 7.81 -17.22 1.92
N ASP A 52 7.11 -18.35 1.95
CA ASP A 52 5.64 -18.42 1.86
C ASP A 52 4.93 -17.40 2.76
N SER A 53 5.35 -17.29 4.02
CA SER A 53 4.75 -16.35 4.98
C SER A 53 4.96 -14.86 4.63
N GLY A 54 5.97 -14.52 3.84
CA GLY A 54 6.22 -13.19 3.30
C GLY A 54 5.41 -12.96 2.04
N LEU A 55 5.38 -13.95 1.14
CA LEU A 55 4.60 -13.92 -0.09
C LEU A 55 3.10 -13.76 0.22
N ASP A 56 2.56 -14.54 1.16
CA ASP A 56 1.16 -14.45 1.59
C ASP A 56 0.80 -13.03 2.06
N LYS A 57 1.69 -12.38 2.80
CA LYS A 57 1.49 -10.99 3.26
C LYS A 57 1.52 -10.02 2.10
N LEU A 58 2.46 -10.17 1.16
CA LEU A 58 2.54 -9.33 -0.03
C LEU A 58 1.26 -9.44 -0.86
N VAL A 59 0.87 -10.66 -1.19
CA VAL A 59 -0.33 -10.98 -1.98
C VAL A 59 -1.59 -10.44 -1.30
N HIS A 60 -1.76 -10.68 0.00
CA HIS A 60 -2.90 -10.15 0.75
C HIS A 60 -2.92 -8.62 0.77
N SER A 61 -1.75 -8.00 1.00
CA SER A 61 -1.63 -6.54 1.04
C SER A 61 -2.05 -5.93 -0.29
N ILE A 62 -1.52 -6.46 -1.40
CA ILE A 62 -1.84 -6.00 -2.76
C ILE A 62 -3.32 -6.22 -3.08
N ARG A 63 -3.85 -7.43 -2.84
CA ARG A 63 -5.21 -7.80 -3.23
C ARG A 63 -6.28 -6.90 -2.61
N PHE A 64 -6.09 -6.53 -1.34
CA PHE A 64 -7.13 -5.86 -0.55
C PHE A 64 -6.83 -4.40 -0.19
N HIS A 65 -5.79 -3.77 -0.74
CA HIS A 65 -5.39 -2.42 -0.32
C HIS A 65 -6.50 -1.37 -0.46
N SER A 66 -7.32 -1.46 -1.51
CA SER A 66 -8.42 -0.55 -1.83
C SER A 66 -9.75 -0.85 -1.12
N TYR A 67 -9.84 -1.92 -0.31
CA TYR A 67 -11.11 -2.37 0.29
C TYR A 67 -11.51 -1.59 1.57
N GLY A 68 -10.69 -0.64 2.02
CA GLY A 68 -11.00 0.22 3.17
C GLY A 68 -11.04 -0.51 4.52
N LYS A 69 -10.25 -1.57 4.69
CA LYS A 69 -10.12 -2.33 5.96
C LYS A 69 -8.87 -1.94 6.74
N ILE A 70 -8.85 -2.23 8.04
CA ILE A 70 -7.62 -2.29 8.85
C ILE A 70 -7.25 -3.74 9.15
N HIS A 71 -6.00 -4.00 9.48
CA HIS A 71 -5.44 -5.32 9.72
C HIS A 71 -4.51 -5.33 10.94
N GLN A 72 -4.43 -6.46 11.65
CA GLN A 72 -3.60 -6.60 12.86
C GLN A 72 -2.13 -6.92 12.57
N CYS A 73 -1.83 -7.56 11.43
CA CYS A 73 -0.46 -7.77 10.98
C CYS A 73 0.21 -6.42 10.65
N PRO A 74 1.34 -6.08 11.30
CA PRO A 74 2.00 -4.79 11.10
C PRO A 74 2.50 -4.60 9.68
N THR A 75 2.96 -5.65 9.00
CA THR A 75 3.38 -5.59 7.60
C THR A 75 2.24 -5.18 6.67
N ILE A 76 1.11 -5.90 6.73
CA ILE A 76 -0.06 -5.63 5.87
C ILE A 76 -0.60 -4.23 6.14
N GLN A 77 -0.75 -3.86 7.41
CA GLN A 77 -1.27 -2.56 7.77
C GLN A 77 -0.32 -1.42 7.36
N THR A 78 1.00 -1.63 7.43
CA THR A 78 1.99 -0.62 6.98
C THR A 78 1.88 -0.38 5.47
N CYS A 79 1.69 -1.43 4.68
CA CYS A 79 1.44 -1.31 3.24
C CYS A 79 0.21 -0.44 2.96
N TRP A 80 -0.90 -0.74 3.63
CA TRP A 80 -2.15 0.01 3.46
C TRP A 80 -2.07 1.43 4.02
N ASP A 81 -1.36 1.65 5.12
CA ASP A 81 -1.12 2.99 5.65
C ASP A 81 -0.34 3.84 4.65
N ALA A 82 0.71 3.28 4.03
CA ALA A 82 1.53 3.98 3.05
C ALA A 82 0.71 4.38 1.81
N ASP A 83 -0.04 3.45 1.22
CA ASP A 83 -0.94 3.72 0.09
C ASP A 83 -1.98 4.80 0.43
N ARG A 84 -2.66 4.66 1.58
CA ARG A 84 -3.73 5.58 1.96
C ARG A 84 -3.23 6.96 2.36
N LEU A 85 -2.01 7.08 2.89
CA LEU A 85 -1.40 8.38 3.18
C LEU A 85 -1.01 9.13 1.91
N ASP A 86 -0.81 8.42 0.79
CA ASP A 86 -0.48 9.01 -0.51
C ASP A 86 -1.70 9.49 -1.30
N LEU A 87 -2.93 9.20 -0.84
CA LEU A 87 -4.19 9.64 -1.48
C LEU A 87 -4.31 11.15 -1.67
N GLY A 88 -3.52 11.94 -0.94
CA GLY A 88 -3.45 13.40 -1.14
C GLY A 88 -3.08 13.78 -2.58
N ARG A 89 -2.30 12.96 -3.29
CA ARG A 89 -1.92 13.22 -4.69
C ARG A 89 -3.11 13.30 -5.64
N VAL A 90 -4.19 12.56 -5.35
CA VAL A 90 -5.47 12.60 -6.09
C VAL A 90 -6.51 13.51 -5.43
N GLY A 91 -6.10 14.34 -4.47
CA GLY A 91 -6.97 15.31 -3.82
C GLY A 91 -7.87 14.72 -2.73
N ILE A 92 -7.57 13.52 -2.22
CA ILE A 92 -8.34 12.89 -1.16
C ILE A 92 -7.57 13.03 0.16
N LYS A 93 -8.18 13.65 1.18
CA LYS A 93 -7.59 13.69 2.53
C LYS A 93 -7.73 12.30 3.19
N PRO A 94 -6.62 11.67 3.65
CA PRO A 94 -6.71 10.37 4.32
C PRO A 94 -7.56 10.43 5.59
N SER A 95 -8.25 9.32 5.89
CA SER A 95 -9.14 9.24 7.05
C SER A 95 -8.60 8.26 8.10
N ALA A 96 -8.52 8.69 9.36
CA ALA A 96 -8.01 7.88 10.46
C ALA A 96 -8.76 6.55 10.65
N LYS A 97 -10.02 6.43 10.20
CA LYS A 97 -10.81 5.18 10.28
C LYS A 97 -10.21 4.04 9.45
N TYR A 98 -9.35 4.35 8.49
CA TYR A 98 -8.71 3.37 7.60
C TYR A 98 -7.20 3.27 7.84
N LEU A 99 -6.69 3.87 8.90
CA LEU A 99 -5.26 3.88 9.19
C LEU A 99 -5.01 3.22 10.55
N SER A 100 -3.79 2.70 10.73
CA SER A 100 -3.34 2.34 12.07
C SER A 100 -3.22 3.59 12.96
N PRO A 101 -3.16 3.42 14.30
CA PRO A 101 -2.83 4.53 15.19
C PRO A 101 -1.47 5.19 14.89
N PHE A 102 -0.55 4.50 14.23
CA PHE A 102 0.73 5.07 13.80
C PHE A 102 0.53 5.89 12.53
N GLY A 103 -0.08 5.31 11.49
CA GLY A 103 -0.38 5.99 10.23
C GLY A 103 -1.24 7.24 10.41
N ALA A 104 -2.23 7.18 11.30
CA ALA A 104 -3.13 8.30 11.58
C ALA A 104 -2.41 9.58 12.06
N LYS A 105 -1.24 9.46 12.70
CA LYS A 105 -0.44 10.62 13.14
C LYS A 105 0.17 11.41 11.97
N HIS A 106 0.26 10.80 10.79
CA HIS A 106 0.90 11.38 9.61
C HIS A 106 -0.08 11.97 8.60
N ILE A 107 -1.40 11.92 8.84
CA ILE A 107 -2.43 12.37 7.90
C ILE A 107 -2.17 13.80 7.42
N ASP A 108 -2.01 14.75 8.36
CA ASP A 108 -1.87 16.15 7.99
C ASP A 108 -0.54 16.40 7.26
N ALA A 109 0.58 15.87 7.78
CA ALA A 109 1.88 16.01 7.14
C ALA A 109 1.90 15.43 5.71
N ALA A 110 1.33 14.23 5.50
CA ALA A 110 1.27 13.59 4.18
C ALA A 110 0.35 14.35 3.22
N TYR A 111 -0.80 14.83 3.70
CA TYR A 111 -1.74 15.60 2.89
C TYR A 111 -1.16 16.96 2.47
N GLU A 112 -0.49 17.68 3.39
CA GLU A 112 0.20 18.93 3.07
C GLU A 112 1.32 18.72 2.05
N CYS A 113 2.14 17.66 2.21
CA CYS A 113 3.19 17.30 1.25
C CYS A 113 2.62 17.07 -0.16
N SER A 114 1.49 16.36 -0.25
CA SER A 114 0.83 16.08 -1.53
C SER A 114 0.33 17.35 -2.24
N LYS A 115 -0.16 18.35 -1.48
CA LYS A 115 -0.59 19.63 -2.06
C LYS A 115 0.60 20.44 -2.59
N LEU A 116 1.75 20.41 -1.91
CA LEU A 116 2.95 21.10 -2.36
C LEU A 116 3.46 20.54 -3.69
N LYS A 117 3.43 19.21 -3.86
CA LYS A 117 3.81 18.56 -5.13
C LYS A 117 2.94 19.07 -6.29
N ARG A 118 1.62 19.13 -6.10
CA ARG A 118 0.67 19.64 -7.09
C ARG A 118 0.84 21.12 -7.49
N ILE A 119 1.50 21.94 -6.67
CA ILE A 119 1.80 23.35 -7.03
C ILE A 119 3.02 23.42 -7.96
N ASN A 120 3.90 22.42 -7.90
CA ASN A 120 5.16 22.39 -8.62
C ASN A 120 5.11 21.55 -9.91
N ASP A 121 3.98 20.90 -10.21
CA ASP A 121 3.68 20.14 -11.42
C ASP A 121 2.78 20.94 -12.37
#